data_AF-W2CSM6-F1
#
_entry.id   AF-W2CSM6-F1
#
_cell.length_a   1.000
_cell.length_b   1.000
_cell.length_c   1.000
_cell.angle_alpha   90.00
_cell.angle_beta   90.00
_cell.angle_gamma   90.00
#
_symmetry.space_group_name_H-M   'P 1'
#
loop_
_entity.id
_entity.type
_entity.pdbx_description
1 polymer ?
#
loop_
_entity_poly.entity_id
_entity_poly.type
_entity_poly.pdbx_seq_one_letter_code
_entity_poly.pdbx_strand_id
1 'polypeptide(L)'
;MISDSILWNSFLFYYFPNQLPVFLCGVILFFLIFTPKEQLKISPIVLLIISLIILFDLCTKKPIIFYHIQFGLAFVLMGYMLSLKPYSLLVNRFTRYVGKVSFGIYFTHFAVLHYLESWCQETWGRILGGHWCIQYINKWGGAFLFEYCIVLLISLAVSSLLYYWIEVPCQRLGAQIIRKRIDRYNRNIKEDN
;
A
#
# COMPACT_ATOMS: atom_id res chain seq x y z
N MET A 1 10.45 -1.50 -30.45
CA MET A 1 11.01 -0.85 -29.23
C MET A 1 10.14 0.35 -28.92
N ILE A 2 9.70 0.51 -27.68
CA ILE A 2 8.96 1.70 -27.27
C ILE A 2 9.92 2.90 -27.45
N SER A 3 9.61 3.79 -28.37
CA SER A 3 10.46 4.95 -28.74
C SER A 3 10.37 6.09 -27.72
N ASP A 4 9.42 6.00 -26.80
CA ASP A 4 9.10 7.05 -25.85
C ASP A 4 9.96 6.91 -24.58
N SER A 5 10.91 7.83 -24.44
CA SER A 5 11.78 7.95 -23.26
C SER A 5 11.00 8.16 -21.96
N ILE A 6 9.82 8.79 -22.01
CA ILE A 6 8.99 9.04 -20.83
C ILE A 6 8.42 7.73 -20.31
N LEU A 7 7.94 6.87 -21.21
CA LEU A 7 7.38 5.56 -20.83
C LEU A 7 8.47 4.64 -20.25
N TRP A 8 9.67 4.66 -20.82
CA TRP A 8 10.81 3.91 -20.28
C TRP A 8 11.22 4.38 -18.89
N ASN A 9 11.31 5.70 -18.67
CA ASN A 9 11.63 6.24 -17.36
C ASN A 9 10.54 5.91 -16.33
N SER A 10 9.27 5.99 -16.72
CA SER A 10 8.15 5.61 -15.86
C SER A 10 8.17 4.12 -15.53
N PHE A 11 8.40 3.27 -16.53
CA PHE A 11 8.53 1.83 -16.34
C PHE A 11 9.68 1.49 -15.39
N LEU A 12 10.89 2.02 -15.63
CA LEU A 12 12.05 1.78 -14.76
C LEU A 12 11.82 2.28 -13.34
N PHE A 13 11.08 3.38 -13.18
CA PHE A 13 10.70 3.89 -11.86
C PHE A 13 9.74 2.95 -11.11
N TYR A 14 8.68 2.49 -11.76
CA TYR A 14 7.69 1.58 -11.16
C TYR A 14 8.10 0.10 -11.16
N TYR A 15 9.21 -0.23 -11.81
CA TYR A 15 9.72 -1.60 -11.88
C TYR A 15 10.11 -2.11 -10.50
N PHE A 16 9.76 -3.37 -10.22
CA PHE A 16 9.87 -3.96 -8.88
C PHE A 16 11.26 -3.81 -8.23
N PRO A 17 12.39 -4.04 -8.91
CA PRO A 17 13.72 -3.83 -8.33
C PRO A 17 13.97 -2.40 -7.83
N ASN A 18 13.40 -1.38 -8.46
CA ASN A 18 13.52 0.00 -8.00
C ASN A 18 12.62 0.29 -6.78
N GLN A 19 11.52 -0.45 -6.62
CA GLN A 19 10.61 -0.39 -5.47
C GLN A 19 10.99 -1.36 -4.34
N LEU A 20 11.89 -2.30 -4.61
CA LEU A 20 12.38 -3.30 -3.64
C LEU A 20 12.89 -2.66 -2.34
N PRO A 21 13.63 -1.53 -2.32
CA PRO A 21 14.06 -0.90 -1.08
C PRO A 21 12.89 -0.50 -0.18
N VAL A 22 11.79 0.01 -0.74
CA VAL A 22 10.59 0.40 0.01
C VAL A 22 9.85 -0.84 0.51
N PHE A 23 9.78 -1.90 -0.28
CA PHE A 23 9.25 -3.19 0.17
C PHE A 23 10.04 -3.75 1.36
N LEU A 24 11.38 -3.71 1.29
CA LEU A 24 12.27 -4.15 2.36
C LEU A 24 12.12 -3.29 3.62
N CYS A 25 11.84 -1.99 3.49
CA CYS A 25 11.48 -1.13 4.63
C CYS A 25 10.28 -1.70 5.40
N GLY A 26 9.25 -2.19 4.70
CA GLY A 26 8.11 -2.88 5.32
C GLY A 26 8.49 -4.17 6.03
N VAL A 27 9.38 -4.96 5.44
CA VAL A 27 9.92 -6.19 6.06
C VAL A 27 10.70 -5.86 7.35
N ILE A 28 11.54 -4.82 7.31
CA ILE A 28 12.28 -4.34 8.49
C ILE A 28 11.31 -3.92 9.59
N LEU A 29 10.27 -3.15 9.25
CA LEU A 29 9.25 -2.73 10.21
C LEU A 29 8.56 -3.93 10.88
N PHE A 30 8.24 -4.99 10.12
CA PHE A 30 7.69 -6.23 10.68
C PHE A 30 8.61 -6.82 11.75
N PHE A 31 9.90 -7.00 11.45
CA PHE A 31 10.86 -7.54 12.43
C PHE A 31 11.06 -6.60 13.62
N LEU A 32 11.07 -5.27 13.42
CA LEU A 32 11.18 -4.31 14.52
C LEU A 32 10.01 -4.38 15.50
N ILE A 33 8.81 -4.74 15.03
CA ILE A 33 7.61 -4.82 15.85
C ILE A 33 7.45 -6.19 16.52
N PHE A 34 7.68 -7.27 15.77
CA PHE A 34 7.32 -8.62 16.22
C PHE A 34 8.48 -9.44 16.79
N THR A 35 9.74 -9.04 16.55
CA THR A 35 10.89 -9.76 17.10
C THR A 35 11.24 -9.22 18.49
N PRO A 36 11.45 -10.09 19.50
CA PRO A 36 11.94 -9.66 20.81
C PRO A 36 13.26 -8.90 20.70
N LYS A 37 13.41 -7.81 21.46
CA LYS A 37 14.60 -6.95 21.40
C LYS A 37 15.90 -7.70 21.65
N GLU A 38 15.87 -8.74 22.50
CA GLU A 38 17.04 -9.58 22.80
C GLU A 38 17.51 -10.42 21.59
N GLN A 39 16.62 -10.68 20.64
CA GLN A 39 16.90 -11.46 19.43
C GLN A 39 17.25 -10.57 18.22
N LEU A 40 17.03 -9.26 18.31
CA LEU A 40 17.42 -8.28 17.29
C LEU A 40 18.94 -8.05 17.33
N LYS A 41 19.68 -8.96 16.70
CA LYS A 41 21.13 -8.80 16.48
C LYS A 41 21.35 -8.13 15.13
N ILE A 42 21.56 -6.82 15.15
CA ILE A 42 21.97 -6.08 13.95
C ILE A 42 23.47 -6.28 13.76
N SER A 43 23.86 -6.85 12.61
CA SER A 43 25.28 -7.01 12.28
C SER A 43 25.94 -5.63 12.08
N PRO A 44 27.12 -5.38 12.67
CA PRO A 44 27.87 -4.14 12.46
C PRO A 44 28.16 -3.82 10.98
N ILE A 45 28.25 -4.86 10.14
CA ILE A 45 28.47 -4.73 8.70
C ILE A 45 27.28 -4.03 8.03
N VAL A 46 26.05 -4.31 8.48
CA VAL A 46 24.85 -3.67 7.94
C VAL A 46 24.84 -2.19 8.28
N LEU A 47 25.23 -1.83 9.50
CA LEU A 47 25.36 -0.43 9.92
C LEU A 47 26.46 0.30 9.14
N LEU A 48 27.58 -0.38 8.88
CA LEU A 48 28.66 0.17 8.05
C LEU A 48 28.19 0.45 6.62
N ILE A 49 27.48 -0.48 5.98
CA ILE A 49 26.93 -0.32 4.63
C ILE A 49 25.96 0.87 4.58
N ILE A 50 25.04 0.97 5.54
CA ILE A 50 24.09 2.10 5.63
C ILE A 50 24.85 3.42 5.79
N SER A 51 25.84 3.47 6.66
CA SER A 51 26.67 4.66 6.86
C SER A 51 27.42 5.06 5.60
N LEU A 52 27.99 4.11 4.86
CA LEU A 52 28.69 4.39 3.60
C LEU A 52 27.75 4.90 2.52
N ILE A 53 26.53 4.35 2.42
CA ILE A 53 25.50 4.82 1.48
C ILE A 53 25.11 6.27 1.78
N ILE A 54 24.88 6.61 3.07
CA ILE A 54 24.53 7.98 3.48
C ILE A 54 25.69 8.94 3.20
N LEU A 55 26.93 8.56 3.55
CA LEU A 55 28.11 9.40 3.29
C LEU A 55 28.31 9.63 1.79
N PHE A 56 28.08 8.61 0.97
CA PHE A 56 28.20 8.70 -0.47
C PHE A 56 27.12 9.62 -1.08
N ASP A 57 25.88 9.55 -0.58
CA ASP A 57 24.78 10.44 -0.97
C ASP A 57 25.11 11.92 -0.63
N LEU A 58 25.62 12.16 0.58
CA LEU A 58 26.03 13.50 1.04
C LEU A 58 27.23 14.08 0.26
N CYS A 59 28.23 13.26 -0.06
CA CYS A 59 29.43 13.70 -0.77
C CYS A 59 29.17 14.01 -2.26
N THR A 60 28.27 13.26 -2.91
CA THR A 60 28.15 13.31 -4.39
C THR A 60 27.13 14.36 -4.87
N LYS A 61 26.29 14.90 -3.98
CA LYS A 61 25.15 15.81 -4.28
C LYS A 61 24.19 15.28 -5.36
N LYS A 62 24.36 14.03 -5.80
CA LYS A 62 23.45 13.30 -6.67
C LYS A 62 22.61 12.44 -5.75
N PRO A 63 21.26 12.58 -5.75
CA PRO A 63 20.41 11.77 -4.90
C PRO A 63 20.48 10.32 -5.37
N ILE A 64 21.20 9.50 -4.62
CA ILE A 64 21.23 8.05 -4.78
C ILE A 64 19.99 7.47 -4.10
N ILE A 65 19.58 8.10 -3.00
CA ILE A 65 18.32 7.82 -2.34
C ILE A 65 17.23 8.62 -3.04
N PHE A 66 16.49 7.94 -3.90
CA PHE A 66 15.30 8.50 -4.50
C PHE A 66 14.24 8.85 -3.44
N TYR A 67 13.43 9.86 -3.73
CA TYR A 67 12.40 10.36 -2.82
C TYR A 67 11.45 9.26 -2.30
N HIS A 68 11.12 8.25 -3.11
CA HIS A 68 10.24 7.15 -2.67
C HIS A 68 10.84 6.33 -1.53
N ILE A 69 12.16 6.17 -1.49
CA ILE A 69 12.87 5.48 -0.39
C ILE A 69 12.83 6.32 0.88
N GLN A 70 12.98 7.65 0.76
CA GLN A 70 12.88 8.56 1.89
C GLN A 70 11.48 8.51 2.54
N PHE A 71 10.43 8.51 1.72
CA PHE A 71 9.07 8.31 2.20
C PHE A 71 8.88 6.93 2.84
N GLY A 72 9.43 5.87 2.25
CA GLY A 72 9.43 4.53 2.83
C GLY A 72 10.02 4.50 4.24
N LEU A 73 11.19 5.11 4.44
CA LEU A 73 11.84 5.22 5.75
C LEU A 73 11.02 6.05 6.74
N ALA A 74 10.44 7.17 6.30
CA ALA A 74 9.55 7.98 7.13
C ALA A 74 8.32 7.18 7.59
N PHE A 75 7.72 6.38 6.71
CA PHE A 75 6.61 5.50 7.05
C PHE A 75 7.02 4.37 8.00
N VAL A 76 8.24 3.84 7.91
CA VAL A 76 8.77 2.87 8.90
C VAL A 76 8.88 3.50 10.28
N LEU A 77 9.47 4.70 10.38
CA LEU A 77 9.60 5.41 11.66
C LEU A 77 8.23 5.72 12.26
N MET A 78 7.29 6.21 11.44
CA MET A 78 5.93 6.50 11.88
C MET A 78 5.19 5.23 12.31
N GLY A 79 5.30 4.14 11.54
CA GLY A 79 4.71 2.85 11.87
C GLY A 79 5.26 2.26 13.17
N TYR A 80 6.56 2.39 13.39
CA TYR A 80 7.20 1.97 14.64
C TYR A 80 6.78 2.84 15.83
N MET A 81 6.67 4.16 15.66
CA MET A 81 6.13 5.04 16.70
C MET A 81 4.69 4.64 17.09
N LEU A 82 3.86 4.34 16.09
CA LEU A 82 2.47 3.93 16.31
C LEU A 82 2.35 2.54 16.96
N SER A 83 3.34 1.67 16.80
CA SER A 83 3.37 0.36 17.49
C SER A 83 3.70 0.51 18.98
N LEU A 84 4.53 1.49 19.35
CA LEU A 84 4.87 1.78 20.75
C LEU A 84 3.72 2.45 21.49
N LYS A 85 3.04 3.41 20.86
CA LYS A 85 1.89 4.10 21.44
C LYS A 85 0.82 4.36 20.38
N PRO A 86 -0.36 3.72 20.46
CA PRO A 86 -1.44 4.00 19.53
C PRO A 86 -2.05 5.38 19.86
N TYR A 87 -1.78 6.36 18.99
CA TYR A 87 -2.42 7.66 19.08
C TYR A 87 -3.86 7.57 18.56
N SER A 88 -4.84 8.02 19.35
CA SER A 88 -6.28 7.88 19.05
C SER A 88 -6.72 8.58 17.76
N LEU A 89 -6.02 9.65 17.34
CA LEU A 89 -6.30 10.35 16.10
C LEU A 89 -6.02 9.45 14.87
N LEU A 90 -4.87 8.78 14.86
CA LEU A 90 -4.40 7.96 13.74
C LEU A 90 -4.89 6.51 13.84
N VAL A 91 -5.01 5.97 15.05
CA VAL A 91 -5.45 4.60 15.33
C VAL A 91 -6.86 4.62 15.91
N ASN A 92 -7.86 4.79 15.05
CA ASN A 92 -9.26 4.75 15.42
C ASN A 92 -9.96 3.53 14.79
N ARG A 93 -11.24 3.29 15.11
CA ARG A 93 -11.99 2.15 14.55
C ARG A 93 -12.10 2.26 13.02
N PHE A 94 -12.24 3.47 12.50
CA PHE A 94 -12.37 3.73 11.07
C PHE A 94 -11.05 3.47 10.31
N THR A 95 -9.92 4.03 10.75
CA THR A 95 -8.61 3.84 10.10
C THR A 95 -8.17 2.38 10.13
N ARG A 96 -8.46 1.65 11.22
CA ARG A 96 -8.24 0.19 11.27
C ARG A 96 -9.12 -0.57 10.28
N TYR A 97 -10.38 -0.16 10.12
CA TYR A 97 -11.28 -0.78 9.15
C TYR A 97 -10.83 -0.51 7.71
N VAL A 98 -10.50 0.74 7.38
CA VAL A 98 -9.96 1.12 6.07
C VAL A 98 -8.67 0.35 5.79
N GLY A 99 -7.76 0.24 6.77
CA GLY A 99 -6.55 -0.56 6.65
C GLY A 99 -6.83 -2.03 6.34
N LYS A 100 -7.85 -2.62 6.96
CA LYS A 100 -8.26 -4.02 6.73
C LYS A 100 -8.76 -4.28 5.30
N VAL A 101 -9.46 -3.32 4.69
CA VAL A 101 -9.98 -3.46 3.31
C VAL A 101 -9.12 -2.72 2.27
N SER A 102 -7.98 -2.15 2.67
CA SER A 102 -7.12 -1.32 1.83
C SER A 102 -6.64 -2.02 0.57
N PHE A 103 -6.34 -3.33 0.67
CA PHE A 103 -5.96 -4.16 -0.46
C PHE A 103 -7.08 -4.21 -1.53
N GLY A 104 -8.34 -4.37 -1.11
CA GLY A 104 -9.49 -4.30 -2.01
C GLY A 104 -9.61 -2.92 -2.66
N ILE A 105 -9.46 -1.84 -1.86
CA ILE A 105 -9.60 -0.46 -2.35
C ILE A 105 -8.62 -0.19 -3.48
N TYR A 106 -7.39 -0.68 -3.37
CA TYR A 106 -6.37 -0.55 -4.40
C TYR A 106 -6.81 -1.13 -5.75
N PHE A 107 -7.60 -2.21 -5.78
CA PHE A 107 -8.14 -2.72 -7.05
C PHE A 107 -9.43 -2.02 -7.47
N THR A 108 -10.33 -1.78 -6.52
CA THR A 108 -11.66 -1.26 -6.88
C THR A 108 -11.63 0.20 -7.30
N HIS A 109 -10.69 1.01 -6.79
CA HIS A 109 -10.71 2.45 -7.07
C HIS A 109 -10.46 2.76 -8.55
N PHE A 110 -9.63 1.98 -9.26
CA PHE A 110 -9.47 2.13 -10.71
C PHE A 110 -10.77 1.86 -11.47
N ALA A 111 -11.49 0.79 -11.10
CA ALA A 111 -12.78 0.48 -11.70
C ALA A 111 -13.81 1.57 -11.38
N VAL A 112 -13.91 1.97 -10.11
CA VAL A 112 -14.82 3.03 -9.66
C VAL A 112 -14.52 4.34 -10.39
N LEU A 113 -13.26 4.72 -10.52
CA LEU A 113 -12.86 5.94 -11.21
C LEU A 113 -13.27 5.89 -12.69
N HIS A 114 -13.01 4.78 -13.39
CA HIS A 114 -13.42 4.61 -14.78
C HIS A 114 -14.94 4.71 -14.96
N TYR A 115 -15.72 4.00 -14.13
CA TYR A 115 -17.18 4.04 -14.22
C TYR A 115 -17.74 5.42 -13.83
N LEU A 116 -17.16 6.08 -12.82
CA LEU A 116 -17.61 7.40 -12.37
C LEU A 116 -17.32 8.45 -13.43
N GLU A 117 -16.16 8.39 -14.10
CA GLU A 117 -15.82 9.28 -15.21
C GLU A 117 -16.80 9.13 -16.37
N SER A 118 -17.04 7.89 -16.84
CA SER A 118 -17.99 7.63 -17.92
C SER A 118 -19.42 8.05 -17.56
N TRP A 119 -19.87 7.74 -16.34
CA TRP A 119 -21.22 8.08 -15.88
C TRP A 119 -21.42 9.58 -15.68
N CYS A 120 -20.38 10.28 -15.18
CA CYS A 120 -20.38 11.73 -15.00
C CYS A 120 -20.47 12.46 -16.36
N GLN A 121 -19.71 12.04 -17.36
CA GLN A 121 -19.77 12.67 -18.69
C GLN A 121 -21.14 12.51 -19.36
N GLU A 122 -21.74 11.32 -19.28
CA GLU A 122 -23.03 11.04 -19.92
C GLU A 122 -24.24 11.64 -19.17
N THR A 123 -24.22 11.60 -17.83
CA THR A 123 -25.37 11.95 -17.00
C THR A 123 -25.35 13.41 -16.58
N TRP A 124 -24.20 13.95 -16.15
CA TRP A 124 -24.11 15.36 -15.73
C TRP A 124 -24.08 16.33 -16.91
N GLY A 125 -23.55 15.91 -18.07
CA GLY A 125 -23.65 16.68 -19.31
C GLY A 125 -25.11 16.94 -19.71
N ARG A 126 -26.01 15.99 -19.43
CA ARG A 126 -27.45 16.07 -19.76
C ARG A 126 -28.30 16.78 -18.71
N ILE A 127 -28.00 16.65 -17.42
CA ILE A 127 -28.84 17.17 -16.33
C ILE A 127 -28.48 18.63 -15.94
N LEU A 128 -27.20 19.01 -15.97
CA LEU A 128 -26.74 20.32 -15.46
C LEU A 128 -26.23 21.28 -16.55
N GLY A 129 -26.42 20.95 -17.83
CA GLY A 129 -25.97 21.82 -18.93
C GLY A 129 -24.44 21.99 -18.92
N GLY A 130 -23.72 20.90 -19.17
CA GLY A 130 -22.37 20.86 -19.76
C GLY A 130 -21.17 21.46 -19.02
N HIS A 131 -21.30 22.45 -18.14
CA HIS A 131 -20.13 23.21 -17.66
C HIS A 131 -20.17 23.67 -16.20
N TRP A 132 -21.28 23.50 -15.48
CA TRP A 132 -21.46 24.09 -14.15
C TRP A 132 -20.56 23.51 -13.04
N CYS A 133 -20.43 22.17 -12.94
CA CYS A 133 -19.57 21.56 -11.91
C CYS A 133 -18.08 21.72 -12.20
N ILE A 134 -17.70 21.72 -13.48
CA ILE A 134 -16.29 21.78 -13.87
C ILE A 134 -15.77 23.23 -13.81
N GLN A 135 -16.55 24.26 -14.11
CA GLN A 135 -16.03 25.65 -14.08
C GLN A 135 -16.10 26.35 -12.71
N TYR A 136 -17.19 26.18 -11.94
CA TYR A 136 -17.35 26.95 -10.69
C TYR A 136 -16.54 26.39 -9.50
N ILE A 137 -16.27 25.09 -9.49
CA ILE A 137 -15.54 24.43 -8.41
C ILE A 137 -14.02 24.37 -8.70
N ASN A 138 -13.60 24.59 -9.95
CA ASN A 138 -12.19 24.58 -10.37
C ASN A 138 -11.33 25.72 -9.79
N LYS A 139 -11.93 26.75 -9.19
CA LYS A 139 -11.18 27.90 -8.66
C LYS A 139 -10.52 27.64 -7.30
N TRP A 140 -10.93 26.59 -6.57
CA TRP A 140 -10.53 26.35 -5.17
C TRP A 140 -10.13 24.89 -4.84
N GLY A 141 -9.99 24.01 -5.83
CA GLY A 141 -9.62 22.60 -5.58
C GLY A 141 -10.71 21.74 -4.88
N GLY A 142 -11.87 22.32 -4.58
CA GLY A 142 -12.99 21.61 -3.95
C GLY A 142 -13.58 20.49 -4.81
N ALA A 143 -13.44 20.57 -6.13
CA ALA A 143 -13.96 19.58 -7.07
C ALA A 143 -13.18 18.29 -6.94
N PHE A 144 -11.85 18.44 -6.90
CA PHE A 144 -10.94 17.33 -6.66
C PHE A 144 -11.19 16.67 -5.31
N LEU A 145 -11.38 17.46 -4.24
CA LEU A 145 -11.66 16.89 -2.91
C LEU A 145 -13.00 16.15 -2.90
N PHE A 146 -14.03 16.72 -3.52
CA PHE A 146 -15.36 16.10 -3.62
C PHE A 146 -15.31 14.79 -4.42
N GLU A 147 -14.68 14.81 -5.59
CA GLU A 147 -14.49 13.63 -6.43
C GLU A 147 -13.67 12.56 -5.72
N TYR A 148 -12.56 12.95 -5.07
CA TYR A 148 -11.76 12.06 -4.25
C TYR A 148 -12.58 11.42 -3.13
N CYS A 149 -13.39 12.21 -2.41
CA CYS A 149 -14.27 11.69 -1.37
C CYS A 149 -15.30 10.70 -1.92
N ILE A 150 -15.92 10.99 -3.07
CA ILE A 150 -16.89 10.08 -3.70
C ILE A 150 -16.21 8.77 -4.11
N VAL A 151 -15.10 8.86 -4.85
CA VAL A 151 -14.36 7.67 -5.31
C VAL A 151 -13.92 6.85 -4.10
N LEU A 152 -13.40 7.48 -3.05
CA LEU A 152 -12.99 6.80 -1.82
C LEU A 152 -14.17 6.11 -1.14
N LEU A 153 -15.32 6.77 -0.99
CA LEU A 153 -16.50 6.20 -0.34
C LEU A 153 -17.07 5.01 -1.12
N ILE A 154 -17.21 5.14 -2.44
CA ILE A 154 -17.70 4.07 -3.30
C ILE A 154 -16.70 2.91 -3.30
N SER A 155 -15.41 3.19 -3.44
CA SER A 155 -14.35 2.17 -3.41
C SER A 155 -14.31 1.45 -2.07
N LEU A 156 -14.48 2.16 -0.96
CA LEU A 156 -14.56 1.57 0.38
C LEU A 156 -15.77 0.64 0.49
N ALA A 157 -16.93 1.04 -0.03
CA ALA A 157 -18.15 0.23 0.00
C ALA A 157 -18.01 -1.05 -0.86
N VAL A 158 -17.57 -0.91 -2.12
CA VAL A 158 -17.35 -2.04 -3.03
C VAL A 158 -16.29 -2.99 -2.46
N SER A 159 -15.17 -2.45 -1.99
CA SER A 159 -14.10 -3.24 -1.36
C SER A 159 -14.56 -3.95 -0.10
N SER A 160 -15.41 -3.33 0.70
CA SER A 160 -15.98 -3.97 1.87
C SER A 160 -16.82 -5.19 1.50
N LEU A 161 -17.62 -5.10 0.44
CA LEU A 161 -18.41 -6.23 -0.05
C LEU A 161 -17.50 -7.35 -0.57
N LEU A 162 -16.53 -7.02 -1.41
CA LEU A 162 -15.56 -8.00 -1.94
C LEU A 162 -14.75 -8.66 -0.82
N TYR A 163 -14.39 -7.91 0.21
CA TYR A 163 -13.66 -8.42 1.36
C TYR A 163 -14.45 -9.55 2.06
N TYR A 164 -15.74 -9.33 2.36
CA TYR A 164 -16.55 -10.34 3.04
C TYR A 164 -16.99 -11.49 2.13
N TRP A 165 -17.22 -11.24 0.85
CA TRP A 165 -17.75 -12.24 -0.09
C TRP A 165 -16.68 -13.10 -0.75
N ILE A 166 -15.49 -12.54 -0.99
CA ILE A 166 -14.43 -13.23 -1.74
C ILE A 166 -13.21 -13.43 -0.85
N GLU A 167 -12.67 -12.36 -0.27
CA GLU A 167 -11.39 -12.42 0.41
C GLU A 167 -11.42 -13.34 1.64
N VAL A 168 -12.39 -13.15 2.54
CA VAL A 168 -12.51 -13.95 3.77
C VAL A 168 -12.78 -15.43 3.49
N PRO A 169 -13.69 -15.82 2.59
CA PRO A 169 -13.88 -17.23 2.22
C PRO A 169 -12.62 -17.86 1.62
N CYS A 170 -11.94 -17.17 0.70
CA CYS A 170 -10.70 -17.66 0.08
C CYS A 170 -9.59 -17.86 1.11
N GLN A 171 -9.42 -16.93 2.07
CA GLN A 171 -8.46 -17.08 3.17
C GLN A 171 -8.76 -18.31 4.03
N ARG A 172 -10.04 -18.57 4.34
CA ARG A 172 -10.46 -19.75 5.11
C ARG A 172 -10.18 -21.05 4.35
N LEU A 173 -10.44 -21.09 3.05
CA LEU A 173 -10.12 -22.25 2.20
C LEU A 173 -8.60 -22.52 2.18
N GLY A 174 -7.78 -21.49 2.00
CA GLY A 174 -6.32 -21.61 2.06
C GLY A 174 -5.84 -22.17 3.41
N ALA A 175 -6.37 -21.65 4.52
CA ALA A 175 -6.03 -22.13 5.86
C ALA A 175 -6.41 -23.61 6.07
N GLN A 176 -7.54 -24.05 5.53
CA GLN A 176 -7.95 -25.46 5.58
C GLN A 176 -7.01 -26.38 4.80
N ILE A 177 -6.52 -25.95 3.62
CA ILE A 177 -5.57 -26.74 2.82
C ILE A 177 -4.24 -26.90 3.56
N ILE A 178 -3.71 -25.81 4.12
CA ILE A 178 -2.47 -25.83 4.90
C ILE A 178 -2.60 -26.76 6.10
N ARG A 179 -3.70 -26.63 6.87
CA ARG A 179 -3.96 -27.47 8.03
C ARG A 179 -4.01 -28.96 7.66
N LYS A 180 -4.73 -29.31 6.58
CA LYS A 180 -4.77 -30.70 6.09
C LYS A 180 -3.39 -31.25 5.71
N ARG A 181 -2.50 -30.43 5.14
CA ARG A 181 -1.13 -30.85 4.82
C ARG A 181 -0.29 -31.06 6.08
N ILE A 182 -0.38 -30.16 7.06
CA ILE A 182 0.30 -30.29 8.34
C ILE A 182 -0.16 -31.55 9.09
N ASP A 183 -1.48 -31.80 9.15
CA ASP A 183 -2.05 -32.99 9.81
C ASP A 183 -1.67 -34.30 9.11
N ARG A 184 -1.41 -34.28 7.80
CA ARG A 184 -0.89 -35.43 7.07
C ARG A 184 0.59 -35.66 7.37
N TYR A 185 1.39 -34.59 7.32
CA TYR A 185 2.82 -34.66 7.66
C TYR A 185 3.06 -35.19 9.08
N ASN A 186 2.32 -34.69 10.06
CA ASN A 186 2.41 -35.14 11.45
C ASN A 186 1.96 -36.58 11.66
N ARG A 187 1.06 -37.12 10.81
CA ARG A 187 0.66 -38.53 10.85
C ARG A 187 1.77 -39.45 10.33
N ASN A 188 2.39 -39.10 9.20
CA ASN A 188 3.48 -39.89 8.65
C ASN A 188 4.66 -40.01 9.63
N ILE A 189 5.03 -38.93 10.33
CA ILE A 189 6.08 -38.97 11.37
C ILE A 189 5.73 -39.93 12.53
N LYS A 190 4.45 -40.11 12.84
CA LYS A 190 4.01 -41.03 13.91
C LYS A 190 3.97 -42.50 13.48
N GLU A 191 3.91 -42.78 12.19
CA GLU A 191 3.92 -44.16 11.66
C GLU A 191 5.35 -44.67 11.41
N ASP A 192 6.32 -43.76 11.26
CA ASP A 192 7.75 -44.07 11.10
C ASP A 192 8.52 -44.22 12.43
N ASN A 193 7.88 -43.99 13.59
CA ASN A 193 8.44 -44.17 14.94
C ASN A 193 7.75 -45.32 15.67
#